data_AF-A0A6N6PQ88-F1
#
_entry.id   AF-A0A6N6PQ88-F1
#
_cell.length_a   1.000
_cell.length_b   1.000
_cell.length_c   1.000
_cell.angle_alpha   90.00
_cell.angle_beta   90.00
_cell.angle_gamma   90.00
#
_symmetry.space_group_name_H-M   'P 1'
#
loop_
_entity.id
_entity.type
_entity.pdbx_description
1 polymer ?
#
loop_
_entity_poly.entity_id
_entity_poly.type
_entity_poly.pdbx_seq_one_letter_code
_entity_poly.pdbx_strand_id
1 'polypeptide(L)'
;MSCALCKRKPPKIGSEKWVGQDGTTVRIPVHEFIVASVSSPDGEFDLCEDCYKQNRFPEHIRRVMDLVHVEFGLEFLHEQRYQECIEACERALAIRQSPAAYEAEGCAFLRVGKTALATECFMNALRLQPGSAIATLNLKRIRHSEVGK
;
A
#
# COMPACT_ATOMS: atom_id res chain seq x y z
N MET A 1 -5.12 -15.86 10.90
CA MET A 1 -5.58 -14.78 10.03
C MET A 1 -6.52 -15.35 8.99
N SER A 2 -7.75 -14.84 8.95
CA SER A 2 -8.85 -15.30 8.09
C SER A 2 -9.68 -14.10 7.69
N CYS A 3 -10.12 -14.03 6.44
CA CYS A 3 -10.86 -12.87 5.96
C CYS A 3 -12.11 -12.61 6.81
N ALA A 4 -12.28 -11.38 7.26
CA ALA A 4 -13.39 -10.93 8.09
C ALA A 4 -14.75 -11.17 7.44
N LEU A 5 -14.84 -11.13 6.10
CA LEU A 5 -16.08 -11.27 5.34
C LEU A 5 -16.40 -12.72 4.99
N CYS A 6 -15.56 -13.38 4.19
CA CYS A 6 -15.84 -14.74 3.71
C CYS A 6 -15.34 -15.86 4.65
N LYS A 7 -14.66 -15.52 5.74
CA LYS A 7 -14.05 -16.46 6.70
C LYS A 7 -13.02 -17.42 6.10
N ARG A 8 -12.66 -17.27 4.82
CA ARG A 8 -11.61 -18.05 4.17
C ARG A 8 -10.26 -17.76 4.82
N LYS A 9 -9.49 -18.82 5.05
CA LYS A 9 -8.09 -18.72 5.41
C LYS A 9 -7.28 -18.73 4.12
N PRO A 10 -6.47 -17.70 3.85
CA PRO A 10 -5.60 -17.70 2.70
C PRO A 10 -4.61 -18.87 2.81
N PRO A 11 -4.49 -19.73 1.78
CA PRO A 11 -3.51 -20.79 1.82
C PRO A 11 -2.11 -20.18 1.76
N LYS A 12 -1.26 -20.60 2.69
CA LYS A 12 0.14 -20.20 2.73
C LYS A 12 0.89 -20.97 1.66
N ILE A 13 1.51 -20.26 0.73
CA ILE A 13 2.30 -20.86 -0.36
C ILE A 13 3.80 -20.74 -0.11
N GLY A 14 4.22 -19.92 0.85
CA GLY A 14 5.62 -19.79 1.22
C GLY A 14 5.85 -18.80 2.35
N SER A 15 7.11 -18.38 2.48
CA SER A 15 7.49 -17.26 3.34
C SER A 15 8.67 -16.54 2.73
N GLU A 16 8.65 -15.22 2.80
CA GLU A 16 9.76 -14.37 2.41
C GLU A 16 10.52 -13.85 3.62
N LYS A 17 11.78 -13.48 3.42
CA LYS A 17 12.68 -13.05 4.48
C LYS A 17 12.88 -11.53 4.40
N TRP A 18 12.40 -10.82 5.40
CA TRP A 18 12.60 -9.38 5.56
C TRP A 18 13.72 -9.14 6.57
N VAL A 19 14.60 -8.19 6.27
CA VAL A 19 15.68 -7.79 7.16
C VAL A 19 15.45 -6.32 7.54
N GLY A 20 15.12 -6.10 8.82
CA GLY A 20 14.98 -4.78 9.40
C GLY A 20 16.29 -3.99 9.37
N GLN A 21 16.19 -2.66 9.51
CA GLN A 21 17.36 -1.77 9.49
C GLN A 21 18.33 -2.03 10.66
N ASP A 22 17.85 -2.62 11.75
CA ASP A 22 18.61 -3.09 12.91
C ASP A 22 19.24 -4.48 12.71
N GLY A 23 19.07 -5.09 11.53
CA GLY A 23 19.54 -6.44 11.21
C GLY A 23 18.60 -7.55 11.66
N THR A 24 17.46 -7.23 12.29
CA THR A 24 16.46 -8.24 12.65
C THR A 24 15.89 -8.91 11.42
N THR A 25 15.73 -10.23 11.47
CA THR A 25 15.13 -10.99 10.37
C THR A 25 13.71 -11.40 10.76
N VAL A 26 12.74 -11.03 9.93
CA VAL A 26 11.35 -11.48 10.04
C VAL A 26 11.02 -12.35 8.84
N ARG A 27 10.31 -13.47 9.07
CA ARG A 27 9.73 -14.27 7.99
C ARG A 27 8.26 -13.93 7.83
N ILE A 28 7.90 -13.38 6.69
CA ILE A 28 6.53 -12.98 6.38
C ILE A 28 5.89 -14.09 5.53
N PRO A 29 4.74 -14.64 5.93
CA PRO A 29 4.06 -15.67 5.14
C PRO A 29 3.52 -15.08 3.83
N VAL A 30 3.80 -15.76 2.72
CA VAL A 30 3.25 -15.43 1.40
C VAL A 30 2.00 -16.29 1.18
N HIS A 31 0.95 -15.67 0.66
CA HIS A 31 -0.34 -16.31 0.43
C HIS A 31 -0.67 -16.35 -1.06
N GLU A 32 -1.51 -17.31 -1.47
CA GLU A 32 -1.93 -17.48 -2.88
C GLU A 32 -2.66 -16.25 -3.45
N PHE A 33 -3.36 -15.51 -2.59
CA PHE A 33 -4.03 -14.26 -2.93
C PHE A 33 -3.72 -13.20 -1.89
N ILE A 34 -3.81 -11.94 -2.30
CA ILE A 34 -3.52 -10.79 -1.43
C ILE A 34 -4.49 -10.77 -0.25
N VAL A 35 -3.93 -10.49 0.93
CA VAL A 35 -4.66 -10.31 2.18
C VAL A 35 -4.13 -9.03 2.80
N ALA A 36 -4.99 -8.03 2.94
CA ALA A 36 -4.67 -6.81 3.66
C ALA A 36 -5.05 -6.97 5.12
N SER A 37 -4.10 -6.74 6.03
CA SER A 37 -4.35 -6.65 7.47
C SER A 37 -4.59 -5.18 7.83
N VAL A 38 -5.85 -4.85 8.13
CA VAL A 38 -6.29 -3.47 8.36
C VAL A 38 -6.37 -3.22 9.85
N SER A 39 -5.61 -2.23 10.33
CA SER A 39 -5.71 -1.73 11.71
C SER A 39 -6.62 -0.51 11.75
N SER A 40 -7.67 -0.60 12.55
CA SER A 40 -8.67 0.47 12.71
C SER A 40 -8.89 0.78 14.19
N PRO A 41 -9.53 1.91 14.54
CA PRO A 41 -9.89 2.20 15.94
C PRO A 41 -10.77 1.13 16.59
N ASP A 42 -11.55 0.40 15.80
CA ASP A 42 -12.44 -0.69 16.26
C ASP A 42 -11.71 -2.04 16.39
N GLY A 43 -10.42 -2.10 16.03
CA GLY A 43 -9.58 -3.29 16.07
C GLY A 43 -8.98 -3.67 14.71
N GLU A 44 -8.27 -4.78 14.71
CA GLU A 44 -7.58 -5.32 13.53
C GLU A 44 -8.41 -6.39 12.84
N PHE A 45 -8.41 -6.39 11.51
CA PHE A 45 -9.08 -7.41 10.72
C PHE A 45 -8.40 -7.65 9.37
N ASP A 46 -8.54 -8.87 8.85
CA ASP A 46 -7.99 -9.24 7.53
C ASP A 46 -9.07 -9.17 6.45
N LEU A 47 -8.73 -8.67 5.27
CA LEU A 47 -9.57 -8.76 4.07
C LEU A 47 -8.82 -9.44 2.94
N CYS A 48 -9.43 -10.46 2.33
CA CYS A 48 -8.89 -11.02 1.11
C CYS A 48 -9.27 -10.19 -0.11
N GLU A 49 -8.41 -10.25 -1.12
CA GLU A 49 -8.58 -9.53 -2.38
C GLU A 49 -9.94 -9.75 -3.05
N ASP A 50 -10.43 -10.99 -3.09
CA ASP A 50 -11.74 -11.29 -3.66
C ASP A 50 -12.87 -10.50 -2.99
N CYS A 51 -12.86 -10.44 -1.66
CA CYS A 51 -13.88 -9.70 -0.91
C CYS A 51 -13.73 -8.19 -1.11
N TYR A 52 -12.49 -7.71 -1.24
CA TYR A 52 -12.23 -6.32 -1.57
C TYR A 52 -12.76 -5.94 -2.96
N LYS A 53 -12.51 -6.77 -3.98
CA LYS A 53 -12.98 -6.58 -5.35
C LYS A 53 -14.50 -6.66 -5.48
N GLN A 54 -15.16 -7.46 -4.66
CA GLN A 54 -16.63 -7.54 -4.65
C GLN A 54 -17.30 -6.25 -4.18
N ASN A 55 -16.58 -5.35 -3.50
CA ASN A 55 -17.08 -4.05 -3.04
C ASN A 55 -18.38 -4.14 -2.19
N ARG A 56 -18.52 -5.22 -1.41
CA ARG A 56 -19.68 -5.48 -0.53
C ARG A 56 -19.25 -5.51 0.93
N PHE A 57 -19.14 -4.32 1.52
CA PHE A 57 -18.66 -4.15 2.89
C PHE A 57 -19.82 -3.89 3.87
N PRO A 58 -19.81 -4.46 5.08
CA PRO A 58 -20.70 -4.04 6.16
C PRO A 58 -20.33 -2.63 6.64
N GLU A 59 -21.25 -1.96 7.33
CA GLU A 59 -21.08 -0.54 7.71
C GLU A 59 -19.80 -0.25 8.49
N HIS A 60 -19.43 -1.10 9.46
CA HIS A 60 -18.21 -0.90 10.25
C HIS A 60 -16.94 -0.89 9.39
N ILE A 61 -16.87 -1.70 8.32
CA ILE A 61 -15.76 -1.65 7.36
C ILE A 61 -15.88 -0.44 6.44
N ARG A 62 -17.10 -0.08 6.00
CA ARG A 62 -17.32 1.09 5.14
C ARG A 62 -16.78 2.38 5.75
N ARG A 63 -16.85 2.53 7.07
CA ARG A 63 -16.38 3.72 7.80
C ARG A 63 -14.87 3.91 7.77
N VAL A 64 -14.10 2.87 7.45
CA VAL A 64 -12.64 2.87 7.43
C VAL A 64 -12.09 2.49 6.05
N MET A 65 -12.87 2.74 5.00
CA MET A 65 -12.47 2.38 3.63
C MET A 65 -11.22 3.10 3.14
N ASP A 66 -10.92 4.29 3.66
CA ASP A 66 -9.64 4.95 3.41
C ASP A 66 -8.48 4.04 3.83
N LEU A 67 -8.51 3.49 5.04
CA LEU A 67 -7.49 2.58 5.56
C LEU A 67 -7.45 1.26 4.77
N VAL A 68 -8.63 0.69 4.48
CA VAL A 68 -8.73 -0.54 3.67
C VAL A 68 -8.06 -0.33 2.30
N HIS A 69 -8.35 0.77 1.63
CA HIS A 69 -7.75 1.10 0.34
C HIS A 69 -6.23 1.32 0.43
N VAL A 70 -5.73 1.96 1.49
CA VAL A 70 -4.27 2.10 1.73
C VAL A 70 -3.61 0.73 1.88
N GLU A 71 -4.12 -0.14 2.74
CA GLU A 71 -3.49 -1.44 2.98
C GLU A 71 -3.49 -2.31 1.71
N PHE A 72 -4.58 -2.33 0.94
CA PHE A 72 -4.57 -2.99 -0.36
C PHE A 72 -3.59 -2.36 -1.35
N GLY A 73 -3.46 -1.02 -1.34
CA GLY A 73 -2.46 -0.33 -2.16
C GLY A 73 -1.03 -0.77 -1.85
N LEU A 74 -0.70 -0.94 -0.57
CA LEU A 74 0.60 -1.42 -0.11
C LEU A 74 0.85 -2.88 -0.53
N GLU A 75 -0.14 -3.76 -0.35
CA GLU A 75 -0.03 -5.16 -0.76
C GLU A 75 0.10 -5.32 -2.29
N PHE A 76 -0.66 -4.55 -3.07
CA PHE A 76 -0.51 -4.56 -4.54
C PHE A 76 0.88 -4.05 -4.95
N LEU A 77 1.41 -3.04 -4.28
CA LEU A 77 2.75 -2.54 -4.57
C LEU A 77 3.81 -3.62 -4.30
N HIS A 78 3.67 -4.33 -3.18
CA HIS A 78 4.55 -5.44 -2.80
C HIS A 78 4.54 -6.55 -3.85
N GLU A 79 3.36 -6.96 -4.31
CA GLU A 79 3.16 -7.94 -5.38
C GLU A 79 3.43 -7.40 -6.79
N GLN A 80 3.98 -6.18 -6.92
CA GLN A 80 4.34 -5.55 -8.19
C GLN A 80 3.14 -5.31 -9.14
N ARG A 81 1.94 -5.27 -8.59
CA ARG A 81 0.67 -5.00 -9.27
C ARG A 81 0.39 -3.51 -9.29
N TYR A 82 1.22 -2.79 -10.04
CA TYR A 82 1.29 -1.31 -9.97
C TYR A 82 -0.02 -0.61 -10.35
N GLN A 83 -0.76 -1.14 -11.33
CA GLN A 83 -2.01 -0.53 -11.75
C GLN A 83 -3.08 -0.67 -10.66
N GLU A 84 -3.22 -1.84 -10.05
CA GLU A 84 -4.14 -2.01 -8.91
C GLU A 84 -3.71 -1.23 -7.66
N CYS A 85 -2.40 -1.07 -7.44
CA CYS A 85 -1.87 -0.19 -6.40
C CYS A 85 -2.33 1.25 -6.60
N ILE A 86 -2.16 1.81 -7.80
CA ILE A 86 -2.61 3.17 -8.14
C ILE A 86 -4.11 3.31 -7.91
N GLU A 87 -4.94 2.41 -8.44
CA GLU A 87 -6.40 2.45 -8.28
C GLU A 87 -6.86 2.32 -6.83
N ALA A 88 -6.14 1.56 -6.00
CA ALA A 88 -6.43 1.47 -4.57
C ALA A 88 -6.03 2.77 -3.87
N CYS A 89 -4.85 3.33 -4.15
CA CYS A 89 -4.40 4.58 -3.54
C CYS A 89 -5.27 5.76 -3.93
N GLU A 90 -5.68 5.88 -5.20
CA GLU A 90 -6.61 6.91 -5.67
C GLU A 90 -7.94 6.86 -4.89
N ARG A 91 -8.49 5.65 -4.68
CA ARG A 91 -9.70 5.46 -3.86
C ARG A 91 -9.49 5.83 -2.40
N ALA A 92 -8.33 5.51 -1.82
CA ALA A 92 -8.00 5.96 -0.45
C ALA A 92 -7.97 7.49 -0.37
N LEU A 93 -7.22 8.12 -1.28
CA LEU A 93 -6.97 9.56 -1.31
C LEU A 93 -8.24 10.38 -1.60
N ALA A 94 -9.19 9.80 -2.34
CA ALA A 94 -10.51 10.40 -2.57
C ALA A 94 -11.37 10.47 -1.28
N ILE A 95 -11.15 9.58 -0.31
CA ILE A 95 -11.84 9.58 0.98
C ILE A 95 -11.06 10.46 1.97
N ARG A 96 -9.76 10.19 2.12
CA ARG A 96 -8.89 10.91 3.05
C ARG A 96 -7.44 10.91 2.56
N GLN A 97 -6.81 12.08 2.56
CA GLN A 97 -5.40 12.19 2.26
C GLN A 97 -4.55 11.40 3.26
N SER A 98 -3.56 10.65 2.75
CA SER A 98 -2.70 9.78 3.54
C SER A 98 -1.26 9.83 3.00
N PRO A 99 -0.25 10.08 3.85
CA PRO A 99 1.15 10.00 3.44
C PRO A 99 1.48 8.64 2.82
N ALA A 100 1.02 7.55 3.46
CA ALA A 100 1.28 6.19 2.99
C ALA A 100 0.66 5.90 1.61
N ALA A 101 -0.56 6.40 1.35
CA ALA A 101 -1.20 6.25 0.05
C ALA A 101 -0.42 7.00 -1.04
N TYR A 102 -0.01 8.24 -0.78
CA TYR A 102 0.82 9.00 -1.72
C TYR A 102 2.19 8.34 -1.95
N GLU A 103 2.83 7.81 -0.91
CA GLU A 103 4.11 7.10 -1.07
C GLU A 103 3.97 5.84 -1.92
N ALA A 104 2.93 5.04 -1.66
CA ALA A 104 2.66 3.81 -2.41
C ALA A 104 2.34 4.12 -3.87
N GLU A 105 1.45 5.08 -4.12
CA GLU A 105 1.08 5.56 -5.44
C GLU A 105 2.30 6.12 -6.21
N GLY A 106 3.12 6.94 -5.55
CA GLY A 106 4.34 7.48 -6.14
C GLY A 106 5.35 6.39 -6.51
N CYS A 107 5.50 5.38 -5.66
CA CYS A 107 6.33 4.21 -5.96
C CYS A 107 5.80 3.43 -7.17
N ALA A 108 4.48 3.20 -7.24
CA ALA A 108 3.84 2.54 -8.37
C ALA A 108 4.02 3.35 -9.66
N PHE A 109 3.81 4.67 -9.63
CA PHE A 109 4.03 5.55 -10.79
C PHE A 109 5.46 5.52 -11.31
N LEU A 110 6.48 5.47 -10.44
CA LEU A 110 7.86 5.26 -10.88
C LEU A 110 8.05 3.95 -11.62
N ARG A 111 7.42 2.86 -11.15
CA ARG A 111 7.55 1.53 -11.77
C ARG A 111 6.89 1.47 -13.14
N VAL A 112 5.84 2.25 -13.37
CA VAL A 112 5.18 2.37 -14.70
C VAL A 112 5.71 3.54 -15.55
N GLY A 113 6.82 4.17 -15.14
CA GLY A 113 7.50 5.21 -15.92
C GLY A 113 6.85 6.60 -15.89
N LYS A 114 5.87 6.82 -15.01
CA LYS A 114 5.14 8.10 -14.86
C LYS A 114 5.84 9.00 -13.82
N THR A 115 7.08 9.39 -14.10
CA THR A 115 7.95 10.11 -13.14
C THR A 115 7.36 11.43 -12.63
N ALA A 116 6.69 12.21 -13.49
CA ALA A 116 6.08 13.49 -13.08
C ALA A 116 5.00 13.29 -12.00
N LEU A 117 4.10 12.34 -12.21
CA LEU A 117 3.06 12.00 -11.24
C LEU A 117 3.67 11.46 -9.94
N ALA A 118 4.72 10.62 -10.04
CA ALA A 118 5.42 10.15 -8.86
C ALA A 118 6.01 11.30 -8.02
N THR A 119 6.61 12.30 -8.67
CA THR A 119 7.13 13.49 -7.99
C THR A 119 6.03 14.22 -7.22
N GLU A 120 4.85 14.42 -7.83
CA GLU A 120 3.71 15.06 -7.18
C GLU A 120 3.24 14.25 -5.95
N CYS A 121 3.12 12.93 -6.09
CA CYS A 121 2.76 12.05 -4.97
C CYS A 121 3.77 12.19 -3.81
N PHE A 122 5.08 12.10 -4.06
CA PHE A 122 6.08 12.23 -3.00
C PHE A 122 6.11 13.62 -2.36
N MET A 123 5.86 14.69 -3.14
CA MET A 123 5.72 16.04 -2.58
C MET A 123 4.50 16.16 -1.67
N ASN A 124 3.36 15.57 -2.06
CA ASN A 124 2.16 15.52 -1.24
C ASN A 124 2.38 14.71 0.04
N ALA A 125 3.08 13.57 -0.04
CA ALA A 125 3.47 12.78 1.13
C ALA A 125 4.31 13.61 2.10
N LEU A 126 5.32 14.34 1.62
CA LEU A 126 6.16 15.22 2.47
C LEU A 126 5.40 16.40 3.06
N ARG A 127 4.38 16.93 2.37
CA ARG A 127 3.53 17.97 2.94
C ARG A 127 2.76 17.49 4.16
N LEU A 128 2.30 16.24 4.14
CA LEU A 128 1.57 15.62 5.27
C LEU A 128 2.53 15.07 6.34
N GLN A 129 3.68 14.54 5.92
CA GLN A 129 4.72 14.00 6.79
C GLN A 129 6.11 14.47 6.34
N PRO A 130 6.56 15.64 6.81
CA PRO A 130 7.85 16.21 6.40
C PRO A 130 9.08 15.32 6.68
N GLY A 131 8.95 14.37 7.61
CA GLY A 131 10.00 13.41 7.96
C GLY A 131 10.02 12.12 7.15
N SER A 132 9.23 12.00 6.07
CA SER A 132 9.21 10.76 5.28
C SER A 132 10.54 10.49 4.57
N ALA A 133 11.23 9.44 5.00
CA ALA A 133 12.46 8.98 4.36
C ALA A 133 12.18 8.40 2.96
N ILE A 134 11.06 7.71 2.77
CA ILE A 134 10.66 7.10 1.50
C ILE A 134 10.46 8.18 0.43
N ALA A 135 9.67 9.21 0.73
CA ALA A 135 9.41 10.29 -0.19
C ALA A 135 10.68 11.12 -0.49
N THR A 136 11.46 11.44 0.55
CA THR A 136 12.73 12.17 0.40
C THR A 136 13.73 11.43 -0.48
N LEU A 137 13.91 10.12 -0.27
CA LEU A 137 14.86 9.30 -1.02
C LEU A 137 14.44 9.21 -2.50
N ASN A 138 13.17 8.97 -2.77
CA ASN A 138 12.68 8.86 -4.14
C ASN A 138 12.79 10.18 -4.91
N LEU A 139 12.44 11.32 -4.30
CA LEU A 139 12.62 12.64 -4.92
C LEU A 139 14.09 12.94 -5.24
N LYS A 140 15.01 12.61 -4.34
CA LYS A 140 16.46 12.73 -4.62
C LYS A 140 16.87 11.90 -5.83
N ARG A 141 16.40 10.65 -5.90
CA ARG A 141 16.70 9.75 -7.03
C ARG A 141 16.16 10.27 -8.36
N ILE A 142 14.93 10.78 -8.37
CA ILE A 142 14.31 11.39 -9.56
C ILE A 142 15.15 12.57 -10.04
N ARG A 143 15.46 13.53 -9.15
CA ARG A 143 16.26 14.73 -9.49
C ARG A 143 17.64 14.37 -10.02
N HIS A 144 18.32 13.39 -9.44
CA HIS A 144 19.62 12.93 -9.95
C HIS A 144 19.52 12.33 -11.37
N SER A 145 18.43 11.63 -11.68
CA SER A 145 18.22 11.05 -13.02
C SER A 145 17.89 12.09 -14.10
N GLU A 146 17.36 13.25 -13.71
CA GLU A 146 17.04 14.36 -14.62
C GLU A 146 18.26 15.22 -14.96
N VAL A 147 19.19 15.39 -14.00
CA VAL A 147 20.43 16.18 -14.19
C VAL A 147 21.48 15.45 -15.03
N GLY A 148 21.38 14.12 -15.14
CA GLY A 148 22.30 13.29 -15.93
C GLY A 148 21.91 13.08 -17.40
N LYS A 149 20.85 13.76 -17.89
CA LYS A 149 20.45 13.79 -19.30
C LYS A 149 20.86 15.12 -19.93
#